data_AF-A0A9R0YNK9-F1
#
_entry.id   AF-A0A9R0YNK9-F1
#
_cell.length_a   1.000
_cell.length_b   1.000
_cell.length_c   1.000
_cell.angle_alpha   90.00
_cell.angle_beta   90.00
_cell.angle_gamma   90.00
#
_symmetry.space_group_name_H-M   'P 1'
#
loop_
_entity.id
_entity.type
_entity.pdbx_description
1 polymer ?
#
loop_
_entity_poly.entity_id
_entity_poly.type
_entity_poly.pdbx_seq_one_letter_code
_entity_poly.pdbx_strand_id
1 'polypeptide(L)'
;MRARLSGGHFRMLNEKLYTCSGQDAFDYFKNEPELFDVYHAGYQEQMSHWPEQPVNVIIKWLKSHNKSWTVADFGCGNAAVAKNVKNKVFSIDLVSDDPSVIACDMAHTPLEPSSVDVAIFCLSLMGTNFPSYLQEANRVLKPSGWLLIAEVRSRLDPDTGGADPDKFSEAISQLGFSLISKDEKNKMFVLFYFRKKEKSKVAKNIEWPQLKPCLYKRR
;
A
#
# COMPACT_ATOMS: atom_id res chain seq x y z
N MET A 1 -25.70 19.60 1.00
CA MET A 1 -25.58 19.28 -0.44
C MET A 1 -24.12 19.11 -0.87
N ARG A 2 -23.22 20.07 -0.59
CA ARG A 2 -21.76 19.98 -0.89
C ARG A 2 -21.05 18.73 -0.33
N ALA A 3 -21.22 18.42 0.97
CA ALA A 3 -20.60 17.23 1.59
C ALA A 3 -21.11 15.88 1.03
N ARG A 4 -22.36 15.84 0.51
CA ARG A 4 -22.91 14.65 -0.13
C ARG A 4 -22.36 14.44 -1.55
N LEU A 5 -22.13 15.54 -2.28
CA LEU A 5 -21.50 15.52 -3.60
C LEU A 5 -20.03 15.13 -3.51
N SER A 6 -19.28 15.64 -2.52
CA SER A 6 -17.87 15.27 -2.32
C SER A 6 -17.70 13.78 -1.97
N GLY A 7 -18.54 13.23 -1.09
CA GLY A 7 -18.51 11.79 -0.78
C GLY A 7 -18.92 10.88 -1.95
N GLY A 8 -19.80 11.36 -2.84
CA GLY A 8 -20.12 10.67 -4.09
C GLY A 8 -18.95 10.63 -5.07
N HIS A 9 -18.29 11.77 -5.24
CA HIS A 9 -17.14 11.91 -6.13
C HIS A 9 -15.96 11.05 -5.64
N PHE A 10 -15.63 11.10 -4.34
CA PHE A 10 -14.60 10.24 -3.76
C PHE A 10 -14.86 8.75 -3.99
N ARG A 11 -16.09 8.27 -3.79
CA ARG A 11 -16.41 6.84 -4.00
C ARG A 11 -16.19 6.41 -5.45
N MET A 12 -16.57 7.24 -6.41
CA MET A 12 -16.36 6.98 -7.83
C MET A 12 -14.86 6.93 -8.18
N LEU A 13 -14.07 7.89 -7.69
CA LEU A 13 -12.61 7.91 -7.87
C LEU A 13 -11.97 6.66 -7.25
N ASN A 14 -12.32 6.36 -5.99
CA ASN A 14 -11.81 5.21 -5.28
C ASN A 14 -12.16 3.89 -5.99
N GLU A 15 -13.38 3.72 -6.49
CA GLU A 15 -13.77 2.54 -7.29
C GLU A 15 -12.96 2.43 -8.58
N LYS A 16 -12.73 3.54 -9.27
CA LYS A 16 -11.88 3.57 -10.46
C LYS A 16 -10.46 3.10 -10.16
N LEU A 17 -9.84 3.59 -9.09
CA LEU A 17 -8.47 3.21 -8.70
C LEU A 17 -8.31 1.72 -8.35
N TYR A 18 -9.40 1.05 -7.93
CA TYR A 18 -9.39 -0.40 -7.69
C TYR A 18 -9.72 -1.24 -8.92
N THR A 19 -10.15 -0.61 -10.02
CA THR A 19 -10.62 -1.31 -11.23
C THR A 19 -9.76 -1.03 -12.47
N CYS A 20 -8.67 -0.27 -12.33
CA CYS A 20 -7.70 -0.01 -13.39
C CYS A 20 -6.27 -0.38 -12.97
N SER A 21 -5.34 -0.33 -13.92
CA SER A 21 -3.90 -0.48 -13.62
C SER A 21 -3.32 0.79 -12.98
N GLY A 22 -2.13 0.69 -12.40
CA GLY A 22 -1.37 1.86 -11.93
C GLY A 22 -1.10 2.89 -13.03
N GLN A 23 -0.76 2.43 -14.23
CA GLN A 23 -0.55 3.29 -15.40
C GLN A 23 -1.84 4.03 -15.81
N ASP A 24 -2.99 3.34 -15.83
CA ASP A 24 -4.27 3.98 -16.16
C ASP A 24 -4.65 5.03 -15.10
N ALA A 25 -4.38 4.76 -13.82
CA ALA A 25 -4.59 5.71 -12.74
C ALA A 25 -3.66 6.93 -12.88
N PHE A 26 -2.41 6.71 -13.32
CA PHE A 26 -1.44 7.77 -13.54
C PHE A 26 -1.91 8.71 -14.64
N ASP A 27 -2.28 8.14 -15.80
CA ASP A 27 -2.76 8.92 -16.93
C ASP A 27 -4.05 9.66 -16.59
N TYR A 28 -4.92 9.07 -15.77
CA TYR A 28 -6.13 9.72 -15.29
C TYR A 28 -5.84 10.96 -14.44
N PHE A 29 -5.00 10.86 -13.41
CA PHE A 29 -4.66 12.01 -12.56
C PHE A 29 -3.76 13.02 -13.25
N LYS A 30 -2.94 12.60 -14.22
CA LYS A 30 -2.14 13.54 -15.03
C LYS A 30 -3.03 14.43 -15.90
N ASN A 31 -4.13 13.88 -16.43
CA ASN A 31 -5.07 14.63 -17.25
C ASN A 31 -5.99 15.54 -16.42
N GLU A 32 -6.31 15.14 -15.18
CA GLU A 32 -7.15 15.92 -14.26
C GLU A 32 -6.51 15.99 -12.85
N PRO A 33 -5.47 16.83 -12.65
CA PRO A 33 -4.73 16.89 -11.39
C PRO A 33 -5.59 17.22 -10.16
N GLU A 34 -6.64 18.05 -10.33
CA GLU A 34 -7.55 18.39 -9.22
C GLU A 34 -8.27 17.16 -8.62
N LEU A 35 -8.40 16.06 -9.38
CA LEU A 35 -9.03 14.85 -8.88
C LEU A 35 -8.18 14.13 -7.83
N PHE A 36 -6.87 14.34 -7.84
CA PHE A 36 -5.97 13.80 -6.83
C PHE A 36 -6.29 14.40 -5.46
N ASP A 37 -6.47 15.72 -5.39
CA ASP A 37 -6.87 16.42 -4.17
C ASP A 37 -8.26 15.98 -3.68
N VAL A 38 -9.21 15.83 -4.61
CA VAL A 38 -10.56 15.34 -4.28
C VAL A 38 -10.50 13.92 -3.70
N TYR A 39 -9.69 13.04 -4.29
CA TYR A 39 -9.47 11.70 -3.78
C TYR A 39 -8.88 11.73 -2.37
N HIS A 40 -7.80 12.47 -2.15
CA HIS A 40 -7.14 12.54 -0.85
C HIS A 40 -8.00 13.18 0.24
N ALA A 41 -8.73 14.25 -0.07
CA ALA A 41 -9.67 14.86 0.87
C ALA A 41 -10.76 13.85 1.29
N GLY A 42 -11.30 13.10 0.33
CA GLY A 42 -12.27 12.04 0.62
C GLY A 42 -11.69 10.89 1.42
N TYR A 43 -10.47 10.46 1.12
CA TYR A 43 -9.76 9.40 1.85
C TYR A 43 -9.47 9.82 3.30
N GLN A 44 -8.97 11.03 3.53
CA GLN A 44 -8.71 11.56 4.87
C GLN A 44 -9.99 11.62 5.70
N GLU A 45 -11.10 12.06 5.10
CA GLU A 45 -12.41 12.04 5.75
C GLU A 45 -12.87 10.62 6.08
N GLN A 46 -12.60 9.61 5.26
CA GLN A 46 -12.91 8.22 5.62
C GLN A 46 -12.03 7.71 6.78
N MET A 47 -10.74 8.03 6.75
CA MET A 47 -9.78 7.59 7.78
C MET A 47 -9.98 8.27 9.14
N SER A 48 -10.55 9.48 9.19
CA SER A 48 -10.83 10.19 10.45
C SER A 48 -11.86 9.45 11.33
N HIS A 49 -12.69 8.60 10.72
CA HIS A 49 -13.70 7.81 11.41
C HIS A 49 -13.18 6.45 11.91
N TRP A 50 -11.93 6.11 11.63
CA TRP A 50 -11.34 4.85 12.07
C TRP A 50 -10.75 5.02 13.48
N PRO A 51 -11.00 4.07 14.41
CA PRO A 51 -10.49 4.18 15.78
C PRO A 51 -8.95 4.13 15.84
N GLU A 52 -8.33 3.49 14.85
CA GLU A 52 -6.90 3.42 14.66
C GLU A 52 -6.62 3.34 13.16
N GLN A 53 -5.62 4.10 12.69
CA GLN A 53 -5.20 4.08 11.28
C GLN A 53 -3.97 3.19 11.13
N PRO A 54 -3.87 2.37 10.07
CA PRO A 54 -2.75 1.45 9.88
C PRO A 54 -1.39 2.17 9.80
N VAL A 55 -1.35 3.37 9.22
CA VAL A 55 -0.12 4.18 9.15
C VAL A 55 0.46 4.50 10.53
N ASN A 56 -0.39 4.71 11.54
CA ASN A 56 0.05 4.98 12.92
C ASN A 56 0.65 3.73 13.56
N VAL A 57 0.12 2.54 13.26
CA VAL A 57 0.68 1.26 13.72
C VAL A 57 2.05 1.03 13.10
N ILE A 58 2.20 1.30 11.79
CA ILE A 58 3.47 1.18 11.07
C ILE A 58 4.50 2.18 11.58
N ILE A 59 4.11 3.45 11.81
CA ILE A 59 4.98 4.47 12.42
C ILE A 59 5.46 4.03 13.79
N LYS A 60 4.56 3.47 14.62
CA LYS A 60 4.92 2.95 15.95
C LYS A 60 5.90 1.78 15.83
N TRP A 61 5.69 0.88 14.88
CA TRP A 61 6.60 -0.23 14.59
C TRP A 61 7.98 0.30 14.18
N LEU A 62 8.08 1.23 13.23
CA LEU A 62 9.37 1.82 12.83
C LEU A 62 10.10 2.49 14.00
N LYS A 63 9.37 3.24 14.85
CA LYS A 63 9.93 3.90 16.04
C LYS A 63 10.48 2.93 17.07
N SER A 64 9.97 1.70 17.14
CA SER A 64 10.47 0.66 18.04
C SER A 64 11.62 -0.16 17.43
N HIS A 65 12.03 0.14 16.20
CA HIS A 65 13.08 -0.56 15.47
C HIS A 65 14.26 0.36 15.13
N ASN A 66 15.20 -0.12 14.31
CA ASN A 66 16.42 0.58 14.00
C ASN A 66 16.14 1.88 13.21
N LYS A 67 16.54 3.01 13.78
CA LYS A 67 16.39 4.35 13.20
C LYS A 67 17.31 4.58 11.99
N SER A 68 18.36 3.78 11.82
CA SER A 68 19.26 3.86 10.67
C SER A 68 18.75 3.13 9.44
N TRP A 69 17.66 2.37 9.55
CA TRP A 69 17.05 1.69 8.41
C TRP A 69 16.51 2.70 7.40
N THR A 70 16.74 2.41 6.13
CA THR A 70 16.16 3.12 4.99
C THR A 70 14.83 2.46 4.62
N VAL A 71 13.80 3.28 4.42
CA VAL A 71 12.41 2.85 4.23
C VAL A 71 11.94 3.30 2.84
N ALA A 72 11.23 2.46 2.12
CA ALA A 72 10.42 2.83 0.97
C ALA A 72 8.93 2.72 1.33
N ASP A 73 8.20 3.82 1.17
CA ASP A 73 6.76 3.92 1.45
C ASP A 73 6.01 4.01 0.11
N PHE A 74 5.46 2.87 -0.33
CA PHE A 74 4.81 2.71 -1.63
C PHE A 74 3.34 3.13 -1.53
N GLY A 75 2.94 4.16 -2.29
CA GLY A 75 1.64 4.80 -2.17
C GLY A 75 1.52 5.60 -0.87
N CYS A 76 2.49 6.50 -0.64
CA CYS A 76 2.67 7.19 0.65
C CYS A 76 1.61 8.27 0.96
N GLY A 77 0.78 8.64 -0.02
CA GLY A 77 -0.16 9.75 0.03
C GLY A 77 0.52 11.04 0.45
N ASN A 78 0.15 11.54 1.63
CA ASN A 78 0.69 12.77 2.20
C ASN A 78 2.05 12.61 2.92
N ALA A 79 2.76 11.51 2.68
CA ALA A 79 4.07 11.18 3.27
C ALA A 79 4.05 11.16 4.82
N ALA A 80 2.97 10.67 5.42
CA ALA A 80 2.79 10.63 6.86
C ALA A 80 3.90 9.83 7.58
N VAL A 81 4.40 8.75 6.99
CA VAL A 81 5.51 7.97 7.56
C VAL A 81 6.76 8.83 7.67
N ALA A 82 7.21 9.43 6.56
CA ALA A 82 8.41 10.28 6.51
C ALA A 82 8.34 11.43 7.51
N LYS A 83 7.17 12.07 7.66
CA LYS A 83 6.95 13.19 8.59
C LYS A 83 7.02 12.81 10.07
N ASN A 84 6.95 11.52 10.40
CA ASN A 84 6.78 11.05 11.78
C ASN A 84 7.89 10.13 12.29
N VAL A 85 8.89 9.76 11.48
CA VAL A 85 9.99 8.87 11.88
C VAL A 85 11.36 9.53 11.68
N LYS A 86 12.40 8.97 12.32
CA LYS A 86 13.80 9.44 12.14
C LYS A 86 14.53 8.73 10.99
N ASN A 87 13.92 7.66 10.47
CA ASN A 87 14.45 6.89 9.36
C ASN A 87 14.57 7.75 8.09
N LYS A 88 15.51 7.41 7.21
CA LYS A 88 15.47 7.91 5.83
C LYS A 88 14.31 7.22 5.12
N VAL A 89 13.31 7.99 4.68
CA VAL A 89 12.13 7.47 3.99
C VAL A 89 12.09 7.98 2.55
N PHE A 90 12.02 7.06 1.60
CA PHE A 90 11.63 7.33 0.22
C PHE A 90 10.12 7.22 0.12
N SER A 91 9.45 8.36 0.11
CA SER A 91 8.01 8.46 -0.09
C SER A 91 7.71 8.40 -1.58
N ILE A 92 6.90 7.43 -2.01
CA ILE A 92 6.61 7.16 -3.41
C ILE A 92 5.10 7.20 -3.61
N ASP A 93 4.63 7.96 -4.57
CA ASP A 93 3.21 7.98 -4.94
C ASP A 93 3.07 8.25 -6.44
N LEU A 94 1.87 8.03 -6.97
CA LEU A 94 1.59 8.18 -8.39
C LEU A 94 1.69 9.64 -8.84
N VAL A 95 1.22 10.54 -7.98
CA VAL A 95 1.21 11.99 -8.15
C VAL A 95 1.48 12.62 -6.77
N SER A 96 2.11 13.79 -6.72
CA SER A 96 2.23 14.55 -5.48
C SER A 96 2.59 16.00 -5.75
N ASP A 97 2.03 16.89 -4.94
CA ASP A 97 2.45 18.30 -4.85
C ASP A 97 3.56 18.51 -3.81
N ASP A 98 3.89 17.49 -3.01
CA ASP A 98 4.99 17.53 -2.05
C ASP A 98 6.31 17.19 -2.77
N PRO A 99 7.25 18.13 -2.93
CA PRO A 99 8.48 17.90 -3.69
C PRO A 99 9.42 16.86 -3.05
N SER A 100 9.13 16.44 -1.81
CA SER A 100 9.84 15.34 -1.15
C SER A 100 9.33 13.95 -1.55
N VAL A 101 8.20 13.86 -2.24
CA VAL A 101 7.61 12.62 -2.75
C VAL A 101 8.13 12.34 -4.16
N ILE A 102 8.54 11.09 -4.38
CA ILE A 102 8.93 10.59 -5.69
C ILE A 102 7.65 10.23 -6.44
N ALA A 103 7.23 11.10 -7.37
CA ALA A 103 6.08 10.86 -8.23
C ALA A 103 6.42 9.85 -9.35
N CYS A 104 5.95 8.61 -9.23
CA CYS A 104 6.10 7.57 -10.26
C CYS A 104 5.09 6.43 -10.11
N ASP A 105 4.93 5.59 -11.14
CA ASP A 105 4.30 4.28 -10.97
C ASP A 105 5.17 3.44 -10.03
N MET A 106 4.60 3.02 -8.90
CA MET A 106 5.30 2.26 -7.88
C MET A 106 5.64 0.81 -8.30
N ALA A 107 5.19 0.35 -9.47
CA ALA A 107 5.71 -0.85 -10.13
C ALA A 107 7.14 -0.66 -10.68
N HIS A 108 7.56 0.59 -10.91
CA HIS A 108 8.83 0.94 -11.54
C HIS A 108 9.46 2.17 -10.86
N THR A 109 9.97 1.96 -9.64
CA THR A 109 10.58 3.02 -8.85
C THR A 109 12.01 3.33 -9.33
N PRO A 110 12.50 4.56 -9.15
CA PRO A 110 13.89 4.92 -9.47
C PRO A 110 14.89 4.43 -8.41
N LEU A 111 14.47 3.60 -7.45
CA LEU A 111 15.35 3.10 -6.39
C LEU A 111 16.25 1.97 -6.92
N GLU A 112 17.47 1.91 -6.41
CA GLU A 112 18.40 0.84 -6.75
C GLU A 112 17.95 -0.51 -6.17
N PRO A 113 18.25 -1.65 -6.82
CA PRO A 113 18.02 -2.97 -6.24
C PRO A 113 18.73 -3.12 -4.90
N SER A 114 18.10 -3.80 -3.94
CA SER A 114 18.68 -4.05 -2.60
C SER A 114 19.19 -2.78 -1.89
N SER A 115 18.49 -1.66 -2.02
CA SER A 115 18.86 -0.37 -1.45
C SER A 115 18.14 -0.03 -0.14
N VAL A 116 16.98 -0.64 0.13
CA VAL A 116 16.16 -0.33 1.32
C VAL A 116 16.06 -1.49 2.30
N ASP A 117 15.91 -1.16 3.58
CA ASP A 117 15.78 -2.13 4.68
C ASP A 117 14.31 -2.49 4.97
N VAL A 118 13.38 -1.58 4.66
CA VAL A 118 11.94 -1.75 4.87
C VAL A 118 11.18 -1.24 3.65
N ALA A 119 10.18 -2.00 3.19
CA ALA A 119 9.19 -1.57 2.21
C ALA A 119 7.79 -1.64 2.85
N ILE A 120 6.98 -0.62 2.61
CA ILE A 120 5.66 -0.45 3.20
C ILE A 120 4.62 -0.33 2.10
N PHE A 121 3.53 -1.08 2.22
CA PHE A 121 2.27 -0.82 1.53
C PHE A 121 1.19 -0.58 2.57
N CYS A 122 0.75 0.67 2.72
CA CYS A 122 -0.25 1.04 3.71
C CYS A 122 -1.54 1.46 3.02
N LEU A 123 -2.45 0.50 2.79
CA LEU A 123 -3.70 0.66 2.03
C LEU A 123 -3.48 1.06 0.56
N SER A 124 -2.34 0.68 -0.02
CA SER A 124 -1.88 1.14 -1.33
C SER A 124 -1.85 0.07 -2.42
N LEU A 125 -2.21 -1.20 -2.14
CA LEU A 125 -2.29 -2.26 -3.17
C LEU A 125 -3.58 -2.13 -4.01
N MET A 126 -3.80 -0.96 -4.61
CA MET A 126 -5.08 -0.61 -5.24
C MET A 126 -5.24 -1.18 -6.65
N GLY A 127 -4.25 -0.93 -7.53
CA GLY A 127 -4.36 -1.31 -8.94
C GLY A 127 -4.44 -2.82 -9.16
N THR A 128 -5.08 -3.21 -10.27
CA THR A 128 -5.25 -4.64 -10.65
C THR A 128 -3.91 -5.35 -10.88
N ASN A 129 -2.86 -4.60 -11.21
CA ASN A 129 -1.49 -5.05 -11.35
C ASN A 129 -0.69 -5.02 -10.03
N PHE A 130 -1.34 -5.08 -8.85
CA PHE A 130 -0.64 -5.10 -7.56
C PHE A 130 0.50 -6.12 -7.40
N PRO A 131 0.52 -7.28 -8.09
CA PRO A 131 1.68 -8.16 -8.08
C PRO A 131 2.97 -7.49 -8.53
N SER A 132 2.89 -6.56 -9.49
CA SER A 132 4.06 -5.80 -9.96
C SER A 132 4.63 -4.88 -8.88
N TYR A 133 3.78 -4.29 -8.03
CA TYR A 133 4.23 -3.47 -6.90
C TYR A 133 5.00 -4.31 -5.88
N LEU A 134 4.51 -5.52 -5.58
CA LEU A 134 5.18 -6.45 -4.67
C LEU A 134 6.50 -6.97 -5.26
N GLN A 135 6.56 -7.22 -6.57
CA GLN A 135 7.79 -7.57 -7.28
C GLN A 135 8.82 -6.44 -7.19
N GLU A 136 8.38 -5.20 -7.32
CA GLU A 136 9.24 -4.03 -7.20
C GLU A 136 9.75 -3.85 -5.76
N ALA A 137 8.90 -4.04 -4.75
CA ALA A 137 9.32 -4.10 -3.36
C ALA A 137 10.35 -5.21 -3.12
N ASN A 138 10.19 -6.38 -3.75
CA ASN A 138 11.20 -7.43 -3.71
C ASN A 138 12.52 -6.95 -4.33
N ARG A 139 12.51 -6.28 -5.49
CA ARG A 139 13.72 -5.78 -6.14
C ARG A 139 14.50 -4.82 -5.25
N VAL A 140 13.83 -3.83 -4.66
CA VAL A 140 14.48 -2.76 -3.88
C VAL A 140 14.88 -3.20 -2.48
N LEU A 141 14.20 -4.18 -1.88
CA LEU A 141 14.52 -4.67 -0.55
C LEU A 141 15.86 -5.41 -0.51
N LYS A 142 16.67 -5.11 0.50
CA LYS A 142 17.85 -5.92 0.85
C LYS A 142 17.45 -7.33 1.27
N PRO A 143 18.32 -8.34 1.09
CA PRO A 143 18.17 -9.63 1.75
C PRO A 143 17.86 -9.45 3.24
N SER A 144 16.97 -10.26 3.80
CA SER A 144 16.54 -10.15 5.20
C SER A 144 15.82 -8.85 5.58
N GLY A 145 15.51 -7.97 4.63
CA GLY A 145 14.72 -6.76 4.81
C GLY A 145 13.23 -7.03 5.07
N TRP A 146 12.51 -6.02 5.53
CA TRP A 146 11.12 -6.12 5.98
C TRP A 146 10.15 -5.63 4.92
N LEU A 147 9.07 -6.40 4.71
CA LEU A 147 7.92 -5.98 3.92
C LEU A 147 6.71 -5.89 4.86
N LEU A 148 6.16 -4.70 5.02
CA LEU A 148 5.00 -4.41 5.85
C LEU A 148 3.81 -4.11 4.94
N ILE A 149 2.72 -4.84 5.09
CA ILE A 149 1.51 -4.63 4.31
C ILE A 149 0.34 -4.42 5.27
N ALA A 150 -0.38 -3.31 5.10
CA ALA A 150 -1.67 -3.09 5.71
C ALA A 150 -2.73 -2.99 4.61
N GLU A 151 -3.79 -3.79 4.69
CA GLU A 151 -4.89 -3.75 3.72
C GLU A 151 -6.25 -3.82 4.43
N VAL A 152 -7.27 -3.22 3.81
CA VAL A 152 -8.63 -3.20 4.37
C VAL A 152 -9.15 -4.64 4.47
N ARG A 153 -9.71 -5.01 5.63
CA ARG A 153 -10.09 -6.40 5.94
C ARG A 153 -11.05 -6.98 4.90
N SER A 154 -12.02 -6.21 4.43
CA SER A 154 -13.01 -6.67 3.44
C SER A 154 -12.40 -7.02 2.07
N ARG A 155 -11.17 -6.59 1.78
CA ARG A 155 -10.45 -7.00 0.56
C ARG A 155 -9.91 -8.42 0.66
N LEU A 156 -9.71 -8.88 1.91
CA LEU A 156 -9.10 -10.14 2.31
C LEU A 156 -10.10 -10.97 3.15
N ASP A 157 -11.37 -10.99 2.75
CA ASP A 157 -12.44 -11.68 3.45
C ASP A 157 -13.21 -12.61 2.49
N PRO A 158 -12.89 -13.92 2.45
CA PRO A 158 -13.53 -14.90 1.58
C PRO A 158 -15.05 -14.94 1.70
N ASP A 159 -15.58 -14.73 2.90
CA ASP A 159 -17.03 -14.79 3.16
C ASP A 159 -17.78 -13.65 2.47
N THR A 160 -17.07 -12.60 2.07
CA THR A 160 -17.63 -11.48 1.30
C THR A 160 -17.09 -11.37 -0.12
N GLY A 161 -16.40 -12.40 -0.62
CA GLY A 161 -15.80 -12.42 -1.96
C GLY A 161 -14.48 -11.64 -2.06
N GLY A 162 -13.83 -11.37 -0.92
CA GLY A 162 -12.43 -10.95 -0.88
C GLY A 162 -11.47 -12.13 -1.02
N ALA A 163 -10.18 -11.82 -1.14
CA ALA A 163 -9.13 -12.83 -1.16
C ALA A 163 -9.02 -13.55 0.18
N ASP A 164 -8.56 -14.80 0.16
CA ASP A 164 -8.17 -15.51 1.37
C ASP A 164 -6.83 -14.95 1.89
N PRO A 165 -6.76 -14.45 3.15
CA PRO A 165 -5.53 -13.93 3.75
C PRO A 165 -4.35 -14.90 3.71
N ASP A 166 -4.63 -16.21 3.81
CA ASP A 166 -3.59 -17.23 3.86
C ASP A 166 -3.08 -17.53 2.44
N LYS A 167 -3.98 -17.58 1.44
CA LYS A 167 -3.56 -17.65 0.02
C LYS A 167 -2.80 -16.41 -0.42
N PHE A 168 -3.19 -15.23 0.07
CA PHE A 168 -2.46 -13.99 -0.17
C PHE A 168 -1.04 -14.06 0.42
N SER A 169 -0.92 -14.54 1.65
CA SER A 169 0.37 -14.74 2.31
C SER A 169 1.24 -15.81 1.61
N GLU A 170 0.62 -16.86 1.06
CA GLU A 170 1.29 -17.90 0.30
C GLU A 170 1.85 -17.35 -1.03
N ALA A 171 1.07 -16.58 -1.77
CA ALA A 171 1.52 -15.93 -3.00
C ALA A 171 2.73 -15.00 -2.75
N ILE A 172 2.69 -14.20 -1.68
CA ILE A 172 3.84 -13.38 -1.25
C ILE A 172 5.02 -14.26 -0.84
N SER A 173 4.77 -15.42 -0.23
CA SER A 173 5.83 -16.36 0.13
C SER A 173 6.53 -16.97 -1.08
N GLN A 174 5.78 -17.24 -2.15
CA GLN A 174 6.29 -17.69 -3.46
C GLN A 174 7.09 -16.60 -4.18
N LEU A 175 6.78 -15.32 -3.90
CA LEU A 175 7.57 -14.16 -4.36
C LEU A 175 8.93 -14.02 -3.62
N GLY A 176 9.22 -14.87 -2.64
CA GLY A 176 10.52 -14.89 -1.95
C GLY A 176 10.52 -14.19 -0.59
N PHE A 177 9.35 -14.07 0.02
CA PHE A 177 9.20 -13.60 1.39
C PHE A 177 8.85 -14.75 2.34
N SER A 178 9.01 -14.52 3.64
CA SER A 178 8.53 -15.39 4.72
C SER A 178 7.60 -14.57 5.61
N LEU A 179 6.40 -15.07 5.87
CA LEU A 179 5.48 -14.46 6.84
C LEU A 179 6.08 -14.61 8.25
N ILE A 180 6.27 -13.49 8.95
CA ILE A 180 6.75 -13.45 10.33
C ILE A 180 5.57 -13.34 11.29
N SER A 181 4.61 -12.48 10.98
CA SER A 181 3.38 -12.35 11.75
C SER A 181 2.26 -11.74 10.91
N LYS A 182 1.04 -12.06 11.32
CA LYS A 182 -0.22 -11.53 10.78
C LYS A 182 -1.04 -11.01 11.96
N ASP A 183 -1.45 -9.74 11.93
CA ASP A 183 -2.30 -9.12 12.96
C ASP A 183 -3.68 -8.79 12.38
N GLU A 184 -4.67 -9.55 12.84
CA GLU A 184 -6.08 -9.48 12.43
C GLU A 184 -6.98 -8.92 13.54
N LYS A 185 -6.39 -8.32 14.60
CA LYS A 185 -7.14 -7.80 15.75
C LYS A 185 -7.95 -6.56 15.41
N ASN A 186 -7.46 -5.74 14.47
CA ASN A 186 -8.18 -4.55 14.04
C ASN A 186 -9.41 -4.94 13.20
N LYS A 187 -10.54 -4.25 13.42
CA LYS A 187 -11.79 -4.53 12.70
C LYS A 187 -11.79 -4.01 11.27
N MET A 188 -10.92 -3.05 10.97
CA MET A 188 -10.92 -2.31 9.71
C MET A 188 -9.86 -2.79 8.73
N PHE A 189 -8.69 -3.23 9.22
CA PHE A 189 -7.56 -3.66 8.40
C PHE A 189 -6.85 -4.89 8.97
N VAL A 190 -6.08 -5.55 8.13
CA VAL A 190 -5.16 -6.64 8.50
C VAL A 190 -3.74 -6.16 8.24
N LEU A 191 -2.81 -6.47 9.16
CA LEU A 191 -1.39 -6.21 9.01
C LEU A 191 -0.63 -7.52 8.78
N PHE A 192 0.28 -7.50 7.81
CA PHE A 192 1.21 -8.58 7.55
C PHE A 192 2.64 -8.06 7.66
N TYR A 193 3.47 -8.84 8.35
CA TYR A 193 4.88 -8.59 8.50
C TYR A 193 5.63 -9.73 7.84
N PHE A 194 6.35 -9.41 6.77
CA PHE A 194 7.14 -10.36 6.00
C PHE A 194 8.62 -10.01 6.10
N ARG A 195 9.47 -11.02 5.93
CA ARG A 195 10.91 -10.86 5.76
C ARG A 195 11.34 -11.43 4.42
N LYS A 196 12.14 -10.67 3.66
CA LYS A 196 12.72 -11.14 2.40
C LYS A 196 13.72 -12.27 2.68
N LYS A 197 13.58 -13.40 2.00
CA LYS A 197 14.48 -14.56 2.13
C LYS A 197 15.87 -14.21 1.59
N GLU A 198 16.93 -14.69 2.25
CA GLU A 198 18.32 -14.41 1.85
C GLU A 198 18.72 -15.05 0.52
N LYS A 199 18.24 -16.26 0.28
CA LYS A 199 18.40 -17.00 -0.97
C LYS A 199 17.03 -17.53 -1.36
N SER A 200 16.44 -16.95 -2.40
CA SER A 200 15.13 -17.37 -2.88
C SER A 200 15.14 -17.49 -4.39
N LYS A 201 14.64 -18.63 -4.88
CA LYS A 201 14.12 -18.72 -6.23
C LYS A 201 12.68 -18.21 -6.17
N VAL A 202 12.44 -17.03 -6.74
CA VAL A 202 11.10 -16.53 -6.99
C VAL A 202 10.39 -17.53 -7.91
N ALA A 203 9.17 -17.94 -7.55
CA ALA A 203 8.39 -18.83 -8.40
C ALA A 203 8.13 -18.16 -9.76
N LYS A 204 8.29 -18.91 -10.86
CA LYS A 204 8.11 -18.36 -12.21
C LYS A 204 6.67 -17.93 -12.48
N ASN A 205 5.70 -18.70 -11.96
CA ASN A 205 4.27 -18.43 -12.09
C ASN A 205 3.67 -18.45 -10.68
N ILE A 206 3.22 -17.30 -10.20
CA ILE A 206 2.51 -17.15 -8.93
C ILE A 206 1.04 -16.91 -9.26
N GLU A 207 0.15 -17.72 -8.70
CA GLU A 207 -1.28 -17.49 -8.78
C GLU A 207 -1.66 -16.44 -7.72
N TRP A 208 -1.93 -15.22 -8.16
CA TRP A 208 -2.26 -14.11 -7.26
C TRP A 208 -3.76 -14.09 -6.96
N PRO A 209 -4.17 -14.14 -5.68
CA PRO A 209 -5.57 -13.97 -5.35
C PRO A 209 -6.01 -12.53 -5.67
N GLN A 210 -7.21 -12.38 -6.22
CA GLN A 210 -7.76 -11.08 -6.56
C GLN A 210 -8.22 -10.37 -5.29
N LEU A 211 -7.67 -9.18 -5.02
CA LEU A 211 -8.10 -8.35 -3.90
C LEU A 211 -9.39 -7.63 -4.27
N LYS A 212 -10.46 -7.85 -3.51
CA LYS A 212 -11.73 -7.15 -3.73
C LYS A 212 -11.52 -5.62 -3.60
N PRO A 213 -12.16 -4.78 -4.43
CA PRO A 213 -12.13 -3.34 -4.28
C PRO A 213 -12.61 -2.88 -2.89
N CYS A 214 -11.92 -1.90 -2.28
CA CYS A 214 -12.41 -1.30 -1.03
C CYS A 214 -13.52 -0.28 -1.34
N LEU A 215 -14.77 -0.72 -1.33
CA LEU A 215 -15.92 0.17 -1.54
C LEU A 215 -16.38 0.78 -0.21
N TYR A 216 -16.13 2.07 -0.01
CA TYR A 216 -16.66 2.80 1.14
C TYR A 216 -18.19 2.93 1.04
N LYS A 217 -18.93 2.16 1.85
CA LYS A 217 -20.39 2.18 1.86
C LYS A 217 -20.92 3.51 2.40
N ARG A 218 -22.11 3.93 1.95
CA ARG A 218 -22.87 5.02 2.59
C ARG A 218 -23.18 4.58 4.03
N ARG A 219 -22.66 5.32 5.01
CA ARG A 219 -23.14 5.25 6.40
C ARG A 219 -24.27 6.22 6.58
#